data_AF-A0A3G6TIP4-F1
#
_entry.id   AF-A0A3G6TIP4-F1
#
_cell.length_a   1.000
_cell.length_b   1.000
_cell.length_c   1.000
_cell.angle_alpha   90.00
_cell.angle_beta   90.00
_cell.angle_gamma   90.00
#
_symmetry.space_group_name_H-M   'P 1'
#
loop_
_entity.id
_entity.type
_entity.pdbx_description
1 polymer ?
#
loop_
_entity_poly.entity_id
_entity_poly.type
_entity_poly.pdbx_seq_one_letter_code
_entity_poly.pdbx_strand_id
1 'polypeptide(L)'
;MRKLLTRLNWLLIPSLIIICSCSKDKVKAELPPANNDLISTTTDTSNSVTASPVSVEQTGKNPADFIPKGYRIFEKSYGDLNKDGLEDCMLIIKKIDDANIVNHESRGKLDMNRRGIIVLLKNQNGYQLAAENNNCFSSENEDGGAYFSPELIVEAEKGNLIIHYAHGKYGYWRYIFRYQNSGFELIGYDESSNNGPLVNSTTSINFLTKKKRKDINTNEEAEGGDEIFETTWSNIKITKLLDLTEIRDFDELEMTY
;
A
#
# COMPACT_ATOMS: atom_id res chain seq x y z
N MET A 1 27.26 -45.57 15.69
CA MET A 1 26.43 -46.17 14.62
C MET A 1 25.61 -45.02 14.04
N ARG A 2 25.95 -44.36 12.91
CA ARG A 2 25.89 -44.79 11.50
C ARG A 2 24.56 -45.43 11.07
N LYS A 3 23.69 -44.62 10.44
CA LYS A 3 22.98 -44.81 9.14
C LYS A 3 22.26 -43.49 8.81
N LEU A 4 22.75 -42.73 7.83
CA LEU A 4 22.23 -42.62 6.45
C LEU A 4 20.77 -42.14 6.37
N LEU A 5 20.45 -40.91 5.95
CA LEU A 5 20.55 -40.29 4.60
C LEU A 5 19.74 -41.02 3.51
N THR A 6 18.63 -40.39 3.11
CA THR A 6 18.11 -40.39 1.73
C THR A 6 17.45 -39.04 1.45
N ARG A 7 17.95 -38.31 0.45
CA ARG A 7 17.23 -37.19 -0.17
C ARG A 7 16.32 -37.76 -1.25
N LEU A 8 15.14 -37.17 -1.46
CA LEU A 8 14.36 -37.41 -2.68
C LEU A 8 14.14 -36.07 -3.41
N ASN A 9 14.90 -35.89 -4.49
CA ASN A 9 14.81 -34.73 -5.37
C ASN A 9 13.67 -35.00 -6.36
N TRP A 10 12.63 -34.16 -6.38
CA TRP A 10 11.61 -34.19 -7.44
C TRP A 10 11.85 -33.02 -8.40
N LEU A 11 12.53 -33.31 -9.51
CA LEU A 11 12.65 -32.40 -10.65
C LEU A 11 11.41 -32.57 -11.53
N LEU A 12 10.65 -31.50 -11.76
CA LEU A 12 9.66 -31.44 -12.85
C LEU A 12 10.06 -30.41 -13.89
N ILE A 13 9.98 -30.84 -15.13
CA ILE A 13 10.44 -30.14 -16.33
C ILE A 13 9.28 -29.29 -16.87
N PRO A 14 9.44 -27.97 -17.10
CA PRO A 14 8.48 -27.20 -17.87
C PRO A 14 8.73 -27.46 -19.37
N SER A 15 7.80 -28.17 -20.02
CA SER A 15 7.85 -28.39 -21.46
C SER A 15 7.59 -27.10 -22.22
N LEU A 16 8.58 -26.66 -23.00
CA LEU A 16 8.52 -25.50 -23.87
C LEU A 16 7.69 -25.82 -25.13
N ILE A 17 6.51 -25.20 -25.29
CA ILE A 17 5.73 -25.25 -26.53
C ILE A 17 5.82 -23.88 -27.22
N ILE A 18 6.66 -23.82 -28.25
CA ILE A 18 6.70 -22.72 -29.22
C ILE A 18 5.75 -23.06 -30.35
N ILE A 19 4.82 -22.16 -30.69
CA ILE A 19 4.09 -22.20 -31.95
C ILE A 19 4.16 -20.82 -32.60
N CYS A 20 5.03 -20.68 -33.60
CA CYS A 20 4.99 -19.55 -34.53
C CYS A 20 3.96 -19.85 -35.63
N SER A 21 3.13 -18.86 -35.98
CA SER A 21 2.55 -18.81 -37.34
C SER A 21 2.38 -17.39 -37.85
N CYS A 22 3.04 -17.16 -38.99
CA CYS A 22 2.80 -16.15 -40.02
C CYS A 22 1.32 -16.06 -40.49
N SER A 23 0.83 -15.04 -41.21
CA SER A 23 1.38 -13.72 -41.66
C SER A 23 0.37 -12.96 -42.54
N LYS A 24 0.66 -11.68 -42.88
CA LYS A 24 0.19 -10.92 -44.08
C LYS A 24 -1.31 -10.54 -44.14
N ASP A 25 -1.76 -9.44 -44.77
CA ASP A 25 -1.20 -8.19 -45.34
C ASP A 25 -2.37 -7.14 -45.28
N LYS A 26 -2.35 -5.86 -45.71
CA LYS A 26 -1.57 -5.08 -46.69
C LYS A 26 -1.49 -3.60 -46.28
N VAL A 27 -0.49 -2.88 -46.78
CA VAL A 27 -0.51 -1.41 -46.94
C VAL A 27 -0.95 -1.07 -48.37
N LYS A 28 -1.66 0.05 -48.57
CA LYS A 28 -1.74 0.72 -49.88
C LYS A 28 -1.79 2.24 -49.68
N ALA A 29 -0.93 2.95 -50.39
CA ALA A 29 -0.91 4.41 -50.44
C ALA A 29 -1.27 4.88 -51.86
N GLU A 30 -1.84 6.09 -51.98
CA GLU A 30 -1.37 7.15 -52.91
C GLU A 30 -2.12 8.48 -52.70
N LEU A 31 -1.52 9.57 -53.22
CA LEU A 31 -1.80 11.00 -53.04
C LEU A 31 -2.06 11.64 -54.45
N PRO A 32 -2.03 12.98 -54.66
CA PRO A 32 -2.82 14.09 -54.10
C PRO A 32 -3.53 14.90 -55.23
N PRO A 33 -4.02 16.14 -54.98
CA PRO A 33 -3.26 17.37 -55.36
C PRO A 33 -3.22 18.41 -54.21
N ALA A 34 -2.15 19.20 -53.97
CA ALA A 34 -1.50 20.24 -54.78
C ALA A 34 -2.41 21.47 -55.05
N ASN A 35 -2.00 22.74 -54.90
CA ASN A 35 -0.84 23.38 -54.23
C ASN A 35 -1.15 24.90 -54.09
N ASN A 36 -0.40 25.65 -53.26
CA ASN A 36 -0.02 27.07 -53.50
C ASN A 36 0.74 27.66 -52.28
N ASP A 37 2.04 27.91 -52.45
CA ASP A 37 2.75 29.22 -52.36
C ASP A 37 2.34 30.25 -51.27
N LEU A 38 3.25 30.97 -50.59
CA LEU A 38 4.64 31.33 -50.94
C LEU A 38 5.51 31.74 -49.69
N ILE A 39 6.74 31.21 -49.64
CA ILE A 39 8.03 31.77 -49.13
C ILE A 39 8.06 32.92 -48.07
N SER A 40 8.78 32.67 -46.95
CA SER A 40 9.78 33.60 -46.38
C SER A 40 10.85 32.87 -45.55
N THR A 41 12.07 33.41 -45.44
CA THR A 41 13.32 32.64 -45.26
C THR A 41 14.01 32.81 -43.88
N THR A 42 15.04 31.97 -43.66
CA THR A 42 16.22 32.09 -42.75
C THR A 42 16.14 31.66 -41.27
N THR A 43 16.92 30.60 -40.97
CA THR A 43 17.82 30.37 -39.80
C THR A 43 17.31 30.68 -38.38
N ASP A 44 17.39 29.78 -37.41
CA ASP A 44 18.67 29.16 -37.01
C ASP A 44 18.56 27.83 -36.24
N THR A 45 19.68 27.12 -36.08
CA THR A 45 19.77 25.85 -35.35
C THR A 45 20.12 26.04 -33.87
N SER A 46 19.28 25.57 -32.94
CA SER A 46 19.77 25.01 -31.67
C SER A 46 18.71 24.17 -30.94
N ASN A 47 19.16 23.06 -30.35
CA ASN A 47 18.33 22.23 -29.47
C ASN A 47 18.01 22.98 -28.16
N SER A 48 16.76 22.92 -27.71
CA SER A 48 16.49 22.91 -26.26
C SER A 48 15.61 21.72 -25.93
N VAL A 49 16.19 20.78 -25.18
CA VAL A 49 15.52 19.57 -24.72
C VAL A 49 14.43 19.97 -23.74
N THR A 50 13.21 19.48 -23.97
CA THR A 50 12.11 19.56 -23.01
C THR A 50 12.44 18.68 -21.80
N ALA A 51 13.19 19.23 -20.85
CA ALA A 51 13.47 18.57 -19.59
C ALA A 51 12.20 18.58 -18.72
N SER A 52 11.56 17.42 -18.59
CA SER A 52 10.63 17.16 -17.49
C SER A 52 11.31 17.48 -16.16
N PRO A 53 10.60 18.02 -15.16
CA PRO A 53 11.19 18.28 -13.85
C PRO A 53 11.62 16.94 -13.22
N VAL A 54 12.93 16.72 -13.12
CA VAL A 54 13.49 15.61 -12.36
C VAL A 54 13.17 15.88 -10.90
N SER A 55 12.25 15.11 -10.32
CA SER A 55 12.04 15.06 -8.89
C SER A 55 13.36 14.67 -8.22
N VAL A 56 13.93 15.58 -7.43
CA VAL A 56 15.17 15.31 -6.71
C VAL A 56 14.87 14.24 -5.66
N GLU A 57 15.33 13.02 -5.91
CA GLU A 57 15.12 11.90 -4.99
C GLU A 57 15.82 12.19 -3.67
N GLN A 58 15.03 12.35 -2.60
CA GLN A 58 15.56 12.56 -1.27
C GLN A 58 16.26 11.28 -0.80
N THR A 59 17.55 11.40 -0.50
CA THR A 59 18.40 10.29 -0.03
C THR A 59 19.08 10.66 1.27
N GLY A 60 19.37 9.65 2.10
CA GLY A 60 19.92 9.82 3.44
C GLY A 60 20.66 8.56 3.88
N LYS A 61 21.48 8.66 4.93
CA LYS A 61 22.24 7.51 5.45
C LYS A 61 21.47 6.78 6.55
N ASN A 62 20.68 7.52 7.33
CA ASN A 62 19.90 6.99 8.45
C ASN A 62 18.41 7.29 8.23
N PRO A 63 17.48 6.44 8.71
CA PRO A 63 16.06 6.75 8.69
C PRO A 63 15.69 8.05 9.44
N ALA A 64 16.51 8.46 10.40
CA ALA A 64 16.33 9.72 11.13
C ALA A 64 16.59 10.98 10.28
N ASP A 65 17.32 10.86 9.16
CA ASP A 65 17.64 11.97 8.26
C ASP A 65 16.39 12.48 7.49
N PHE A 66 15.31 11.69 7.50
CA PHE A 66 14.06 11.95 6.79
C PHE A 66 12.95 12.55 7.65
N ILE A 67 13.16 12.72 8.95
CA ILE A 67 12.09 13.19 9.86
C ILE A 67 11.82 14.69 9.65
N PRO A 68 10.59 15.10 9.27
CA PRO A 68 10.28 16.51 9.06
C PRO A 68 10.41 17.30 10.36
N LYS A 69 10.78 18.58 10.24
CA LYS A 69 10.84 19.50 11.39
C LYS A 69 9.48 19.57 12.08
N GLY A 70 9.47 19.37 13.40
CA GLY A 70 8.23 19.35 14.20
C GLY A 70 7.60 17.96 14.33
N TYR A 71 8.29 16.90 13.90
CA TYR A 71 7.90 15.50 14.12
C TYR A 71 8.96 14.75 14.94
N ARG A 72 8.51 13.69 15.63
CA ARG A 72 9.35 12.67 16.25
C ARG A 72 9.05 11.32 15.66
N ILE A 73 10.03 10.40 15.71
CA ILE A 73 9.75 8.98 15.46
C ILE A 73 8.89 8.46 16.61
N PHE A 74 7.77 7.84 16.24
CA PHE A 74 6.89 7.12 17.16
C PHE A 74 7.27 5.64 17.17
N GLU A 75 7.41 5.03 16.00
CA GLU A 75 7.74 3.61 15.83
C GLU A 75 8.62 3.39 14.59
N LYS A 76 9.33 2.25 14.57
CA LYS A 76 10.08 1.78 13.40
C LYS A 76 9.78 0.30 13.17
N SER A 77 9.46 -0.04 11.93
CA SER A 77 9.43 -1.41 11.44
C SER A 77 10.26 -1.54 10.17
N TYR A 78 10.52 -2.78 9.77
CA TYR A 78 11.48 -3.13 8.75
C TYR A 78 10.99 -4.31 7.90
N GLY A 79 11.45 -4.38 6.67
CA GLY A 79 11.25 -5.53 5.79
C GLY A 79 11.37 -5.16 4.32
N ASP A 80 11.54 -6.17 3.47
CA ASP A 80 11.68 -6.01 2.02
C ASP A 80 10.31 -5.71 1.36
N LEU A 81 10.13 -4.49 0.84
CA LEU A 81 8.90 -4.00 0.20
C LEU A 81 8.97 -4.01 -1.33
N ASN A 82 10.17 -3.93 -1.91
CA ASN A 82 10.39 -3.85 -3.37
C ASN A 82 10.86 -5.19 -4.01
N LYS A 83 11.21 -6.18 -3.19
CA LYS A 83 11.71 -7.53 -3.52
C LYS A 83 13.14 -7.58 -4.06
N ASP A 84 13.98 -6.62 -3.68
CA ASP A 84 15.42 -6.60 -4.02
C ASP A 84 16.32 -7.34 -3.01
N GLY A 85 15.76 -7.79 -1.88
CA GLY A 85 16.48 -8.50 -0.81
C GLY A 85 17.18 -7.59 0.20
N LEU A 86 17.02 -6.27 0.10
CA LEU A 86 17.40 -5.32 1.13
C LEU A 86 16.22 -5.07 2.09
N GLU A 87 16.55 -4.68 3.32
CA GLU A 87 15.57 -4.41 4.36
C GLU A 87 15.20 -2.93 4.39
N ASP A 88 14.04 -2.60 3.80
CA ASP A 88 13.46 -1.26 3.80
C ASP A 88 13.01 -0.84 5.21
N CYS A 89 12.83 0.46 5.43
CA CYS A 89 12.43 1.01 6.71
C CYS A 89 11.08 1.73 6.61
N MET A 90 10.16 1.37 7.49
CA MET A 90 8.87 2.03 7.68
C MET A 90 8.92 2.75 9.03
N LEU A 91 8.53 4.02 9.04
CA LEU A 91 8.55 4.88 10.21
C LEU A 91 7.14 5.39 10.47
N ILE A 92 6.61 5.12 11.67
CA ILE A 92 5.49 5.91 12.16
C ILE A 92 6.10 7.15 12.80
N ILE A 93 5.68 8.33 12.34
CA ILE A 93 6.07 9.61 12.93
C ILE A 93 4.88 10.20 13.69
N LYS A 94 5.14 11.05 14.68
CA LYS A 94 4.12 11.78 15.44
C LYS A 94 4.45 13.27 15.49
N LYS A 95 3.46 14.11 15.25
CA LYS A 95 3.63 15.57 15.32
C LYS A 95 3.97 15.98 16.76
N ILE A 96 4.82 17.01 16.90
CA ILE A 96 5.13 17.67 18.17
C ILE A 96 4.40 19.01 18.18
N ASP A 97 3.22 19.05 18.80
CA ASP A 97 2.43 20.27 18.96
C ASP A 97 1.81 20.30 20.37
N ASP A 98 2.24 21.28 21.18
CA ASP A 98 1.73 21.45 22.56
C ASP A 98 0.24 21.81 22.57
N ALA A 99 -0.32 22.35 21.47
CA ALA A 99 -1.74 22.66 21.36
C ALA A 99 -2.65 21.42 21.34
N ASN A 100 -2.12 20.26 20.95
CA ASN A 100 -2.85 18.98 20.93
C ASN A 100 -2.59 18.14 22.20
N ILE A 101 -2.08 18.74 23.27
CA ILE A 101 -1.85 18.04 24.53
C ILE A 101 -3.00 18.35 25.50
N VAL A 102 -3.87 17.36 25.70
CA VAL A 102 -5.16 17.52 26.39
C VAL A 102 -5.10 16.90 27.79
N ASN A 103 -5.72 17.54 28.78
CA ASN A 103 -5.94 16.94 30.09
C ASN A 103 -7.30 16.22 30.11
N HIS A 104 -7.27 14.89 30.08
CA HIS A 104 -8.45 14.03 30.18
C HIS A 104 -8.76 13.72 31.64
N GLU A 105 -10.03 13.85 32.06
CA GLU A 105 -10.45 13.76 33.47
C GLU A 105 -9.97 12.48 34.18
N SER A 106 -10.07 11.33 33.51
CA SER A 106 -9.67 10.02 34.04
C SER A 106 -8.31 9.49 33.58
N ARG A 107 -7.73 10.03 32.49
CA ARG A 107 -6.50 9.51 31.86
C ARG A 107 -5.29 10.44 32.06
N GLY A 108 -5.50 11.64 32.62
CA GLY A 108 -4.46 12.64 32.80
C GLY A 108 -4.06 13.30 31.48
N LYS A 109 -2.79 13.68 31.36
CA LYS A 109 -2.26 14.42 30.21
C LYS A 109 -2.00 13.49 29.02
N LEU A 110 -2.81 13.63 27.97
CA LEU A 110 -2.74 12.84 26.74
C LEU A 110 -2.12 13.63 25.58
N ASP A 111 -1.31 12.96 24.77
CA ASP A 111 -0.75 13.50 23.54
C ASP A 111 -1.68 13.14 22.38
N MET A 112 -2.59 14.06 22.01
CA MET A 112 -3.57 13.87 20.92
C MET A 112 -3.01 14.26 19.54
N ASN A 113 -1.69 14.42 19.42
CA ASN A 113 -1.10 14.66 18.10
C ASN A 113 -1.34 13.48 17.16
N ARG A 114 -1.72 13.81 15.93
CA ARG A 114 -1.83 12.84 14.84
C ARG A 114 -0.45 12.28 14.46
N ARG A 115 -0.51 11.10 13.86
CA ARG A 115 0.62 10.33 13.38
C ARG A 115 0.63 10.29 11.85
N GLY A 116 1.78 9.92 11.30
CA GLY A 116 1.98 9.77 9.87
C GLY A 116 2.94 8.62 9.58
N ILE A 117 3.16 8.35 8.30
CA ILE A 117 4.08 7.32 7.82
C ILE A 117 5.15 7.91 6.89
N ILE A 118 6.37 7.42 7.04
CA ILE A 118 7.44 7.57 6.06
C ILE A 118 7.92 6.18 5.66
N VAL A 119 8.01 5.92 4.36
CA VAL A 119 8.52 4.67 3.81
C VAL A 119 9.81 4.95 3.05
N LEU A 120 10.87 4.24 3.45
CA LEU A 120 12.23 4.45 2.99
C LEU A 120 12.76 3.16 2.35
N LEU A 121 12.92 3.16 1.04
CA LEU A 121 13.55 2.05 0.33
C LEU A 121 15.06 2.08 0.57
N LYS A 122 15.64 0.91 0.82
CA LYS A 122 17.07 0.77 1.07
C LYS A 122 17.82 0.56 -0.24
N ASN A 123 19.03 1.10 -0.31
CA ASN A 123 19.93 0.87 -1.43
C ASN A 123 21.39 0.81 -0.92
N GLN A 124 22.34 0.52 -1.82
CA GLN A 124 23.76 0.43 -1.48
C GLN A 124 24.35 1.71 -0.86
N ASN A 125 23.72 2.86 -1.11
CA ASN A 125 24.16 4.16 -0.64
C ASN A 125 23.43 4.64 0.63
N GLY A 126 22.46 3.90 1.17
CA GLY A 126 21.67 4.29 2.34
C GLY A 126 20.19 4.03 2.11
N TYR A 127 19.38 5.07 2.29
CA TYR A 127 17.94 5.06 2.09
C TYR A 127 17.51 6.11 1.07
N GLN A 128 16.36 5.87 0.43
CA GLN A 128 15.66 6.74 -0.49
C GLN A 128 14.22 6.92 -0.01
N LEU A 129 13.69 8.14 -0.06
CA LEU A 129 12.28 8.39 0.25
C LEU A 129 11.38 7.82 -0.85
N ALA A 130 10.42 6.97 -0.48
CA ALA A 130 9.47 6.35 -1.40
C ALA A 130 8.01 6.71 -1.11
N ALA A 131 7.67 7.05 0.14
CA ALA A 131 6.42 7.74 0.48
C ALA A 131 6.58 8.57 1.76
N GLU A 132 5.91 9.72 1.82
CA GLU A 132 5.76 10.56 3.01
C GLU A 132 4.30 10.98 3.14
N ASN A 133 3.67 10.66 4.27
CA ASN A 133 2.34 11.14 4.60
C ASN A 133 2.27 11.45 6.10
N ASN A 134 2.41 12.73 6.44
CA ASN A 134 2.74 13.15 7.80
C ASN A 134 1.57 13.15 8.80
N ASN A 135 0.33 12.92 8.36
CA ASN A 135 -0.85 13.16 9.21
C ASN A 135 -2.02 12.18 8.97
N CYS A 136 -1.82 11.11 8.20
CA CYS A 136 -2.88 10.18 7.80
C CYS A 136 -3.42 9.30 8.94
N PHE A 137 -2.74 9.19 10.08
CA PHE A 137 -3.15 8.36 11.21
C PHE A 137 -3.57 9.22 12.40
N SER A 138 -4.62 8.81 13.10
CA SER A 138 -5.02 9.43 14.37
C SER A 138 -4.07 9.06 15.52
N SER A 139 -4.21 9.69 16.68
CA SER A 139 -3.35 9.42 17.85
C SER A 139 -3.52 7.98 18.36
N GLU A 140 -2.51 7.44 19.04
CA GLU A 140 -2.68 6.25 19.88
C GLU A 140 -3.57 6.51 21.11
N ASN A 141 -3.95 7.77 21.35
CA ASN A 141 -4.75 8.18 22.50
C ASN A 141 -6.24 8.44 22.18
N GLU A 142 -6.70 8.30 20.93
CA GLU A 142 -8.11 8.52 20.56
C GLU A 142 -9.09 7.72 21.43
N ASP A 143 -10.34 8.18 21.49
CA ASP A 143 -11.40 7.42 22.15
C ASP A 143 -11.85 6.24 21.27
N GLY A 144 -11.70 5.01 21.79
CA GLY A 144 -12.25 3.80 21.16
C GLY A 144 -13.74 3.56 21.48
N GLY A 145 -14.39 4.50 22.17
CA GLY A 145 -15.80 4.46 22.54
C GLY A 145 -16.07 3.39 23.60
N ALA A 146 -16.71 2.30 23.20
CA ALA A 146 -17.01 1.19 24.10
C ALA A 146 -15.79 0.31 24.42
N TYR A 147 -14.63 0.55 23.78
CA TYR A 147 -13.40 -0.22 23.96
C TYR A 147 -12.16 0.66 23.79
N PHE A 148 -10.98 0.04 23.77
CA PHE A 148 -9.73 0.73 23.43
C PHE A 148 -9.70 1.14 21.95
N SER A 149 -8.97 2.22 21.67
CA SER A 149 -8.59 2.63 20.32
C SER A 149 -7.85 1.48 19.60
N PRO A 150 -7.94 1.37 18.27
CA PRO A 150 -7.35 0.24 17.55
C PRO A 150 -5.81 0.26 17.64
N GLU A 151 -5.20 -0.91 17.76
CA GLU A 151 -3.75 -1.05 17.68
C GLU A 151 -3.33 -0.92 16.20
N LEU A 152 -2.52 0.10 15.90
CA LEU A 152 -2.00 0.35 14.56
C LEU A 152 -0.65 -0.36 14.39
N ILE A 153 -0.60 -1.33 13.49
CA ILE A 153 0.58 -2.11 13.13
C ILE A 153 0.95 -1.78 11.68
N VAL A 154 2.23 -1.47 11.45
CA VAL A 154 2.79 -1.20 10.12
C VAL A 154 3.90 -2.21 9.84
N GLU A 155 3.70 -3.08 8.86
CA GLU A 155 4.57 -4.23 8.59
C GLU A 155 4.78 -4.49 7.10
N ALA A 156 5.82 -5.26 6.75
CA ALA A 156 6.05 -5.77 5.40
C ALA A 156 5.59 -7.24 5.30
N GLU A 157 4.61 -7.53 4.45
CA GLU A 157 4.17 -8.91 4.17
C GLU A 157 4.32 -9.25 2.69
N LYS A 158 5.22 -10.20 2.36
CA LYS A 158 5.42 -10.73 0.99
C LYS A 158 5.74 -9.65 -0.07
N GLY A 159 6.50 -8.62 0.34
CA GLY A 159 6.79 -7.42 -0.46
C GLY A 159 5.56 -6.62 -0.82
N ASN A 160 4.75 -6.33 0.20
CA ASN A 160 3.67 -5.35 0.22
C ASN A 160 3.72 -4.68 1.61
N LEU A 161 3.45 -3.38 1.67
CA LEU A 161 3.29 -2.64 2.91
C LEU A 161 1.87 -2.89 3.44
N ILE A 162 1.77 -3.31 4.69
CA ILE A 162 0.51 -3.55 5.39
C ILE A 162 0.31 -2.45 6.43
N ILE A 163 -0.85 -1.80 6.38
CA ILE A 163 -1.36 -0.95 7.46
C ILE A 163 -2.52 -1.71 8.11
N HIS A 164 -2.31 -2.23 9.32
CA HIS A 164 -3.25 -3.09 10.03
C HIS A 164 -3.76 -2.39 11.28
N TYR A 165 -5.08 -2.24 11.38
CA TYR A 165 -5.77 -1.77 12.58
C TYR A 165 -6.40 -2.98 13.26
N ALA A 166 -5.87 -3.39 14.41
CA ALA A 166 -6.43 -4.47 15.20
C ALA A 166 -7.40 -3.90 16.26
N HIS A 167 -8.67 -4.26 16.17
CA HIS A 167 -9.71 -3.86 17.14
C HIS A 167 -9.86 -4.92 18.26
N GLY A 168 -8.80 -5.68 18.52
CA GLY A 168 -8.76 -6.79 19.45
C GLY A 168 -9.89 -7.80 19.18
N LYS A 169 -10.77 -7.98 20.17
CA LYS A 169 -11.89 -8.93 20.09
C LYS A 169 -13.00 -8.56 19.10
N TYR A 170 -12.96 -7.36 18.51
CA TYR A 170 -13.95 -6.89 17.54
C TYR A 170 -13.50 -7.09 16.08
N GLY A 171 -12.30 -7.63 15.86
CA GLY A 171 -11.77 -7.95 14.54
C GLY A 171 -10.69 -6.96 14.10
N TYR A 172 -10.63 -6.66 12.80
CA TYR A 172 -9.57 -5.83 12.22
C TYR A 172 -9.97 -5.23 10.87
N TRP A 173 -9.20 -4.25 10.41
CA TRP A 173 -9.04 -3.98 8.97
C TRP A 173 -7.56 -3.83 8.57
N ARG A 174 -7.23 -4.24 7.35
CA ARG A 174 -5.87 -4.21 6.77
C ARG A 174 -5.92 -3.55 5.39
N TYR A 175 -5.07 -2.55 5.19
CA TYR A 175 -4.81 -1.95 3.89
C TYR A 175 -3.50 -2.50 3.33
N ILE A 176 -3.54 -3.00 2.09
CA ILE A 176 -2.43 -3.69 1.44
C ILE A 176 -1.92 -2.82 0.30
N PHE A 177 -0.77 -2.18 0.50
CA PHE A 177 -0.12 -1.33 -0.49
C PHE A 177 1.04 -2.05 -1.17
N ARG A 178 1.21 -1.84 -2.48
CA ARG A 178 2.38 -2.34 -3.21
C ARG A 178 3.20 -1.17 -3.74
N TYR A 179 4.53 -1.29 -3.61
CA TYR A 179 5.42 -0.38 -4.31
C TYR A 179 5.38 -0.68 -5.82
N GLN A 180 4.81 0.23 -6.60
CA GLN A 180 4.73 0.17 -8.06
C GLN A 180 4.52 1.57 -8.62
N ASN A 181 4.90 1.81 -9.88
CA ASN A 181 4.79 3.13 -10.54
C ASN A 181 5.49 4.28 -9.77
N SER A 182 6.51 3.96 -8.97
CA SER A 182 7.20 4.88 -8.04
C SER A 182 6.34 5.43 -6.89
N GLY A 183 5.27 4.73 -6.52
CA GLY A 183 4.41 5.04 -5.38
C GLY A 183 3.98 3.78 -4.62
N PHE A 184 3.19 3.97 -3.56
CA PHE A 184 2.60 2.88 -2.78
C PHE A 184 1.10 2.84 -3.07
N GLU A 185 0.71 2.05 -4.08
CA GLU A 185 -0.67 1.94 -4.54
C GLU A 185 -1.45 0.88 -3.73
N LEU A 186 -2.66 1.21 -3.29
CA LEU A 186 -3.56 0.33 -2.55
C LEU A 186 -4.09 -0.78 -3.47
N ILE A 187 -3.63 -2.01 -3.28
CA ILE A 187 -3.97 -3.18 -4.10
C ILE A 187 -4.99 -4.13 -3.46
N GLY A 188 -5.16 -4.06 -2.14
CA GLY A 188 -6.18 -4.83 -1.44
C GLY A 188 -6.59 -4.24 -0.09
N TYR A 189 -7.75 -4.71 0.39
CA TYR A 189 -8.30 -4.39 1.71
C TYR A 189 -8.95 -5.66 2.29
N ASP A 190 -8.60 -6.01 3.51
CA ASP A 190 -9.21 -7.13 4.25
C ASP A 190 -9.81 -6.62 5.57
N GLU A 191 -11.00 -7.08 5.92
CA GLU A 191 -11.77 -6.70 7.11
C GLU A 191 -12.30 -7.96 7.79
N SER A 192 -12.31 -7.97 9.12
CA SER A 192 -13.02 -8.95 9.93
C SER A 192 -13.85 -8.22 10.98
N SER A 193 -15.13 -8.56 11.10
CA SER A 193 -16.00 -8.13 12.18
C SER A 193 -16.24 -9.30 13.12
N ASN A 194 -15.84 -9.15 14.38
CA ASN A 194 -15.85 -10.23 15.37
C ASN A 194 -16.64 -9.85 16.64
N ASN A 195 -17.04 -10.86 17.41
CA ASN A 195 -17.58 -10.75 18.76
C ASN A 195 -16.83 -11.73 19.68
N GLY A 196 -15.59 -11.39 20.07
CA GLY A 196 -14.75 -12.34 20.80
C GLY A 196 -14.12 -13.36 19.84
N PRO A 197 -14.22 -14.67 20.12
CA PRO A 197 -13.75 -15.70 19.19
C PRO A 197 -14.63 -15.81 17.93
N LEU A 198 -15.91 -15.40 18.03
CA LEU A 198 -16.88 -15.46 16.94
C LEU A 198 -16.53 -14.49 15.81
N VAL A 199 -16.42 -14.98 14.57
CA VAL A 199 -16.29 -14.16 13.36
C VAL A 199 -17.67 -13.97 12.72
N ASN A 200 -18.24 -12.76 12.83
CA ASN A 200 -19.56 -12.46 12.26
C ASN A 200 -19.51 -12.37 10.72
N SER A 201 -18.49 -11.68 10.20
CA SER A 201 -18.28 -11.56 8.75
C SER A 201 -16.86 -11.13 8.41
N THR A 202 -16.40 -11.47 7.21
CA THR A 202 -15.19 -10.88 6.62
C THR A 202 -15.48 -10.23 5.28
N THR A 203 -14.75 -9.17 4.95
CA THR A 203 -14.73 -8.55 3.62
C THR A 203 -13.30 -8.64 3.08
N SER A 204 -13.14 -9.03 1.82
CA SER A 204 -11.84 -8.96 1.13
C SER A 204 -12.02 -8.34 -0.24
N ILE A 205 -11.27 -7.28 -0.52
CA ILE A 205 -11.30 -6.52 -1.77
C ILE A 205 -9.93 -6.62 -2.44
N ASN A 206 -9.93 -7.00 -3.71
CA ASN A 206 -8.73 -6.99 -4.54
C ASN A 206 -8.93 -5.94 -5.66
N PHE A 207 -8.29 -4.79 -5.50
CA PHE A 207 -8.45 -3.63 -6.39
C PHE A 207 -7.91 -3.90 -7.80
N LEU A 208 -6.85 -4.71 -7.92
CA LEU A 208 -6.27 -5.11 -9.21
C LEU A 208 -7.24 -5.92 -10.08
N THR A 209 -7.96 -6.88 -9.48
CA THR A 209 -8.96 -7.70 -10.17
C THR A 209 -10.36 -7.10 -10.16
N LYS A 210 -10.56 -6.01 -9.40
CA LYS A 210 -11.84 -5.34 -9.15
C LYS A 210 -12.92 -6.28 -8.58
N LYS A 211 -12.51 -7.21 -7.72
CA LYS A 211 -13.40 -8.17 -7.04
C LYS A 211 -13.46 -7.92 -5.55
N LYS A 212 -14.66 -8.13 -4.99
CA LYS A 212 -14.96 -8.10 -3.56
C LYS A 212 -15.64 -9.40 -3.16
N ARG A 213 -15.06 -10.08 -2.18
CA ARG A 213 -15.65 -11.22 -1.47
C ARG A 213 -16.21 -10.70 -0.16
N LYS A 214 -17.41 -11.15 0.22
CA LYS A 214 -17.94 -10.99 1.57
C LYS A 214 -18.41 -12.35 2.06
N ASP A 215 -17.91 -12.76 3.22
CA ASP A 215 -18.32 -13.98 3.90
C ASP A 215 -19.13 -13.58 5.15
N ILE A 216 -20.32 -14.13 5.33
CA ILE A 216 -21.21 -13.81 6.46
C ILE A 216 -21.53 -15.11 7.20
N ASN A 217 -21.33 -15.15 8.52
CA ASN A 217 -21.75 -16.29 9.33
C ASN A 217 -23.28 -16.37 9.38
N THR A 218 -23.82 -17.54 9.04
CA THR A 218 -25.26 -17.85 9.05
C THR A 218 -25.65 -18.79 10.22
N ASN A 219 -24.69 -19.27 11.00
CA ASN A 219 -24.97 -19.95 12.27
C ASN A 219 -25.18 -18.90 13.37
N GLU A 220 -26.46 -18.57 13.65
CA GLU A 220 -26.87 -17.62 14.71
C GLU A 220 -26.54 -18.12 16.13
N GLU A 221 -26.35 -19.43 16.32
CA GLU A 221 -26.01 -20.05 17.62
C GLU A 221 -24.49 -20.19 17.83
N ALA A 222 -23.67 -19.73 16.89
CA ALA A 222 -22.21 -19.90 16.96
C ALA A 222 -21.58 -19.17 18.15
N GLU A 223 -20.79 -19.91 18.94
CA GLU A 223 -19.99 -19.36 20.04
C GLU A 223 -18.49 -19.19 19.65
N GLY A 224 -18.09 -19.72 18.49
CA GLY A 224 -16.77 -19.51 17.88
C GLY A 224 -16.04 -20.82 17.56
N GLY A 225 -15.59 -20.95 16.30
CA GLY A 225 -15.01 -22.18 15.75
C GLY A 225 -16.04 -23.10 15.08
N ASP A 226 -17.33 -22.76 15.16
CA ASP A 226 -18.48 -23.45 14.58
C ASP A 226 -19.28 -22.57 13.58
N GLU A 227 -18.67 -21.48 13.10
CA GLU A 227 -19.26 -20.58 12.10
C GLU A 227 -19.51 -21.27 10.75
N ILE A 228 -20.63 -20.93 10.11
CA ILE A 228 -21.01 -21.41 8.78
C ILE A 228 -21.14 -20.22 7.86
N PHE A 229 -20.16 -20.02 6.98
CA PHE A 229 -20.10 -18.84 6.11
C PHE A 229 -20.86 -19.02 4.78
N GLU A 230 -21.73 -18.07 4.48
CA GLU A 230 -22.22 -17.83 3.12
C GLU A 230 -21.33 -16.79 2.41
N THR A 231 -20.76 -17.16 1.26
CA THR A 231 -19.86 -16.31 0.47
C THR A 231 -20.59 -15.62 -0.68
N THR A 232 -20.61 -14.28 -0.66
CA THR A 232 -21.04 -13.44 -1.80
C THR A 232 -19.82 -12.87 -2.54
N TRP A 233 -19.88 -12.88 -3.87
CA TRP A 233 -18.93 -12.20 -4.75
C TRP A 233 -19.58 -11.04 -5.49
N SER A 234 -18.86 -9.92 -5.59
CA SER A 234 -19.26 -8.72 -6.33
C SER A 234 -18.09 -8.10 -7.08
N ASN A 235 -18.39 -7.31 -8.12
CA ASN A 235 -17.40 -6.52 -8.85
C ASN A 235 -17.47 -5.07 -8.38
N ILE A 236 -16.31 -4.47 -8.11
CA ILE A 236 -16.19 -3.09 -7.65
C ILE A 236 -15.85 -2.13 -8.78
N LYS A 237 -16.20 -0.84 -8.63
CA LYS A 237 -15.92 0.19 -9.65
C LYS A 237 -14.84 1.17 -9.18
N ILE A 238 -13.62 0.96 -9.66
CA ILE A 238 -12.52 1.91 -9.53
C ILE A 238 -11.89 2.27 -10.89
N THR A 239 -11.43 3.50 -11.03
CA THR A 239 -10.75 4.04 -12.22
C THR A 239 -9.23 4.15 -12.03
N LYS A 240 -8.78 4.41 -10.79
CA LYS A 240 -7.38 4.50 -10.37
C LYS A 240 -7.22 3.71 -9.05
N LEU A 241 -6.01 3.23 -8.76
CA LEU A 241 -5.63 2.80 -7.42
C LEU A 241 -5.28 4.05 -6.58
N LEU A 242 -5.61 4.03 -5.29
CA LEU A 242 -5.30 5.11 -4.36
C LEU A 242 -3.84 5.01 -3.92
N ASP A 243 -3.07 6.08 -3.99
CA ASP A 243 -1.70 6.10 -3.46
C ASP A 243 -1.70 6.46 -1.96
N LEU A 244 -0.77 5.89 -1.18
CA LEU A 244 -0.60 6.16 0.24
C LEU A 244 -0.46 7.66 0.56
N THR A 245 0.17 8.45 -0.32
CA THR A 245 0.34 9.90 -0.16
C THR A 245 -0.93 10.71 -0.41
N GLU A 246 -1.94 10.12 -1.05
CA GLU A 246 -3.24 10.76 -1.34
C GLU A 246 -4.25 10.59 -0.18
N ILE A 247 -3.97 9.72 0.79
CA ILE A 247 -4.86 9.43 1.93
C ILE A 247 -4.76 10.55 2.96
N ARG A 248 -5.86 11.30 3.15
CA ARG A 248 -5.91 12.39 4.14
C ARG A 248 -6.04 11.88 5.58
N ASP A 249 -6.90 10.90 5.76
CA ASP A 249 -7.19 10.24 7.03
C ASP A 249 -7.59 8.80 6.74
N PHE A 250 -7.06 7.84 7.50
CA PHE A 250 -7.47 6.44 7.42
C PHE A 250 -8.78 6.16 8.15
N ASP A 251 -9.15 6.99 9.13
CA ASP A 251 -10.38 6.82 9.90
C ASP A 251 -11.63 7.26 9.09
N GLU A 252 -11.44 8.14 8.11
CA GLU A 252 -12.46 8.58 7.14
C GLU A 252 -12.45 7.75 5.82
N LEU A 253 -11.60 6.73 5.72
CA LEU A 253 -11.31 6.05 4.45
C LEU A 253 -12.33 4.94 4.14
N GLU A 254 -13.46 5.31 3.56
CA GLU A 254 -14.52 4.35 3.19
C GLU A 254 -14.15 3.41 2.03
N MET A 255 -14.34 2.11 2.24
CA MET A 255 -14.19 1.05 1.21
C MET A 255 -15.52 0.75 0.47
N THR A 256 -16.32 1.80 0.24
CA THR A 256 -17.67 1.75 -0.36
C THR A 256 -17.63 1.61 -1.89
N TYR A 257 -17.16 0.44 -2.34
CA TYR A 257 -17.14 0.03 -3.76
C TYR A 257 -18.01 -1.19 -4.07
#